data_AF-A0A3A9Z1F2-F1
#
_entry.id   AF-A0A3A9Z1F2-F1
#
_cell.length_a   1.000
_cell.length_b   1.000
_cell.length_c   1.000
_cell.angle_alpha   90.00
_cell.angle_beta   90.00
_cell.angle_gamma   90.00
#
_symmetry.space_group_name_H-M   'P 1'
#
loop_
_entity.id
_entity.type
_entity.pdbx_description
1 polymer ?
#
loop_
_entity_poly.entity_id
_entity_poly.type
_entity_poly.pdbx_seq_one_letter_code
_entity_poly.pdbx_strand_id
1 'polypeptide(L)'
;MDETDFWELVDGTRAAAGGDPEAHAELLVDRLTSFDPETVTDFARHFESRFVRAYRWDVWGAAWVLLDGVGDDAFENFRCWLIGRGRRVFEGTLHEPDALAELLDAFDERRDGEAEDLGYAAFDAYELLTGDELPELGLPEPPAEPLGTPLDFEDPAALAAAYPRLWARFRAQEAGPRPAERAGPAGEPGA
;
A
#
# COMPACT_ATOMS: atom_id res chain seq x y z
N MET A 1 -22.60 8.03 2.33
CA MET A 1 -22.20 6.62 2.15
C MET A 1 -21.87 5.99 3.48
N ASP A 2 -22.23 4.73 3.71
CA ASP A 2 -21.78 3.99 4.89
C ASP A 2 -20.51 3.14 4.63
N GLU A 3 -19.96 2.53 5.67
CA GLU A 3 -18.72 1.74 5.55
C GLU A 3 -18.88 0.51 4.65
N THR A 4 -20.06 -0.12 4.61
CA THR A 4 -20.28 -1.30 3.78
C THR A 4 -20.24 -0.90 2.32
N ASP A 5 -20.98 0.15 1.97
CA ASP A 5 -20.99 0.73 0.62
C ASP A 5 -19.58 1.16 0.17
N PHE A 6 -18.78 1.76 1.06
CA PHE A 6 -17.39 2.14 0.78
C PHE A 6 -16.55 0.94 0.35
N TRP A 7 -16.61 -0.16 1.11
CA TRP A 7 -15.83 -1.35 0.79
C TRP A 7 -16.34 -2.07 -0.46
N GLU A 8 -17.66 -2.13 -0.66
CA GLU A 8 -18.24 -2.68 -1.89
C GLU A 8 -17.80 -1.90 -3.13
N LEU A 9 -17.71 -0.57 -3.02
CA LEU A 9 -17.22 0.28 -4.09
C LEU A 9 -15.75 -0.03 -4.43
N VAL A 10 -14.86 0.00 -3.43
CA VAL A 10 -13.43 -0.31 -3.59
C VAL A 10 -13.21 -1.73 -4.15
N ASP A 11 -13.95 -2.72 -3.63
CA ASP A 11 -13.85 -4.09 -4.11
C ASP A 11 -14.34 -4.24 -5.56
N GLY A 12 -15.43 -3.56 -5.92
CA GLY A 12 -16.00 -3.56 -7.25
C GLY A 12 -15.06 -2.97 -8.29
N THR A 13 -14.46 -1.81 -8.01
CA THR A 13 -13.54 -1.12 -8.93
C THR A 13 -12.21 -1.85 -9.04
N ARG A 14 -11.69 -2.43 -7.94
CA ARG A 14 -10.50 -3.29 -7.99
C ARG A 14 -10.71 -4.50 -8.87
N ALA A 15 -11.87 -5.17 -8.72
CA ALA A 15 -12.18 -6.37 -9.52
C ALA A 15 -12.29 -6.03 -11.01
N ALA A 16 -12.90 -4.88 -11.34
CA ALA A 16 -13.01 -4.40 -12.71
C ALA A 16 -11.66 -4.00 -13.31
N ALA A 17 -10.74 -3.47 -12.49
CA ALA A 17 -9.38 -3.09 -12.89
C ALA A 17 -8.45 -4.29 -13.13
N GLY A 18 -8.85 -5.51 -12.76
CA GLY A 18 -8.01 -6.71 -12.94
C GLY A 18 -6.73 -6.70 -12.09
N GLY A 19 -6.71 -5.93 -11.00
CA GLY A 19 -5.56 -5.82 -10.09
C GLY A 19 -4.54 -4.74 -10.46
N ASP A 20 -4.79 -3.94 -11.49
CA ASP A 20 -3.96 -2.79 -11.85
C ASP A 20 -4.34 -1.55 -11.01
N PRO A 21 -3.41 -0.95 -10.24
CA PRO A 21 -3.74 0.18 -9.35
C PRO A 21 -4.14 1.47 -10.07
N GLU A 22 -3.53 1.77 -11.22
CA GLU A 22 -3.82 2.98 -12.02
C GLU A 22 -5.25 2.88 -12.59
N ALA A 23 -5.57 1.77 -13.27
CA ALA A 23 -6.92 1.50 -13.75
C ALA A 23 -7.95 1.43 -12.60
N HIS A 24 -7.53 0.99 -11.41
CA HIS A 24 -8.40 0.98 -10.23
C HIS A 24 -8.77 2.41 -9.80
N ALA A 25 -7.81 3.33 -9.74
CA ALA A 25 -8.07 4.71 -9.40
C ALA A 25 -9.00 5.38 -10.42
N GLU A 26 -8.75 5.20 -11.73
CA GLU A 26 -9.62 5.73 -12.78
C GLU A 26 -11.07 5.24 -12.65
N LEU A 27 -11.25 3.92 -12.46
CA LEU A 27 -12.58 3.32 -12.29
C LEU A 27 -13.26 3.77 -11.00
N LEU A 28 -12.49 4.05 -9.95
CA LEU A 28 -12.99 4.58 -8.69
C LEU A 28 -13.51 6.00 -8.86
N VAL A 29 -12.76 6.88 -9.53
CA VAL A 29 -13.20 8.23 -9.90
C VAL A 29 -14.47 8.17 -10.74
N ASP A 30 -14.47 7.39 -11.82
CA ASP A 30 -15.62 7.21 -12.71
C ASP A 30 -16.86 6.77 -11.95
N ARG A 31 -16.69 5.83 -11.00
CA ARG A 31 -17.82 5.35 -10.21
C ARG A 31 -18.30 6.38 -9.19
N LEU A 32 -17.38 7.11 -8.56
CA LEU A 32 -17.71 8.18 -7.61
C LEU A 32 -18.48 9.33 -8.26
N THR A 33 -18.16 9.70 -9.51
CA THR A 33 -18.90 10.73 -10.26
C THR A 33 -20.35 10.35 -10.60
N SER A 34 -20.76 9.11 -10.36
CA SER A 34 -22.16 8.69 -10.47
C SER A 34 -23.00 8.91 -9.21
N PHE A 35 -22.37 9.36 -8.11
CA PHE A 35 -23.03 9.72 -6.86
C PHE A 35 -23.18 11.22 -6.70
N ASP A 36 -23.94 11.65 -5.68
CA ASP A 36 -24.01 13.05 -5.28
C ASP A 36 -22.76 13.48 -4.47
N PRO A 37 -22.45 14.79 -4.41
CA PRO A 37 -21.25 15.29 -3.72
C PRO A 37 -21.18 14.97 -2.22
N GLU A 38 -22.33 14.86 -1.53
CA GLU A 38 -22.36 14.49 -0.11
C GLU A 38 -21.91 13.04 0.07
N THR A 39 -22.39 12.15 -0.80
CA THR A 39 -21.96 10.75 -0.85
C THR A 39 -20.46 10.60 -1.15
N VAL A 40 -19.90 11.39 -2.07
CA VAL A 40 -18.45 11.41 -2.34
C VAL A 40 -17.65 11.93 -1.14
N THR A 41 -18.17 12.94 -0.44
CA THR A 41 -17.56 13.45 0.79
C THR A 41 -17.50 12.37 1.89
N ASP A 42 -18.55 11.56 2.02
CA ASP A 42 -18.55 10.43 2.95
C ASP A 42 -17.55 9.34 2.56
N PHE A 43 -17.39 9.07 1.26
CA PHE A 43 -16.34 8.17 0.77
C PHE A 43 -14.95 8.69 1.19
N ALA A 44 -14.69 9.99 0.99
CA ALA A 44 -13.42 10.61 1.39
C ALA A 44 -13.17 10.47 2.91
N ARG A 45 -14.18 10.71 3.75
CA ARG A 45 -14.07 10.48 5.21
C ARG A 45 -13.69 9.05 5.54
N HIS A 46 -14.26 8.08 4.83
CA HIS A 46 -13.92 6.67 5.02
C HIS A 46 -12.50 6.35 4.58
N PHE A 47 -12.06 6.86 3.43
CA PHE A 47 -10.70 6.66 2.93
C PHE A 47 -9.67 7.26 3.90
N GLU A 48 -9.81 8.56 4.24
CA GLU A 48 -8.88 9.28 5.11
C GLU A 48 -8.79 8.69 6.52
N SER A 49 -9.93 8.28 7.09
CA SER A 49 -9.93 7.59 8.39
C SER A 49 -9.08 6.31 8.36
N ARG A 50 -9.07 5.58 7.23
CA ARG A 50 -8.27 4.36 7.06
C ARG A 50 -6.81 4.67 6.76
N PHE A 51 -6.55 5.72 5.97
CA PHE A 51 -5.21 6.20 5.68
C PHE A 51 -4.46 6.58 6.95
N VAL A 52 -5.11 7.29 7.87
CA VAL A 52 -4.57 7.62 9.20
C VAL A 52 -4.43 6.37 10.07
N ARG A 53 -5.40 5.45 10.09
CA ARG A 53 -5.31 4.19 10.86
C ARG A 53 -4.15 3.29 10.44
N ALA A 54 -3.77 3.35 9.17
CA ALA A 54 -2.65 2.58 8.62
C ALA A 54 -1.28 3.23 8.87
N TYR A 55 -1.22 4.45 9.41
CA TYR A 55 0.01 5.15 9.75
C TYR A 55 0.65 4.58 11.03
N ARG A 56 1.27 3.41 10.89
CA ARG A 56 1.85 2.62 11.99
C ARG A 56 3.21 2.06 11.60
N TRP A 57 4.12 2.00 12.58
CA TRP A 57 5.46 1.45 12.37
C TRP A 57 5.47 0.00 11.92
N ASP A 58 4.54 -0.81 12.44
CA ASP A 58 4.46 -2.23 12.10
C ASP A 58 3.87 -2.49 10.69
N VAL A 59 3.02 -1.60 10.19
CA VAL A 59 2.56 -1.62 8.79
C VAL A 59 3.68 -1.14 7.86
N TRP A 60 4.44 -0.12 8.25
CA TRP A 60 5.60 0.36 7.49
C TRP A 60 6.67 -0.73 7.38
N GLY A 61 7.00 -1.43 8.47
CA GLY A 61 7.96 -2.55 8.39
C GLY A 61 7.49 -3.68 7.47
N ALA A 62 6.18 -3.96 7.38
CA ALA A 62 5.65 -4.91 6.41
C ALA A 62 5.80 -4.39 4.97
N ALA A 63 5.53 -3.11 4.73
CA ALA A 63 5.77 -2.46 3.44
C ALA A 63 7.25 -2.51 3.05
N TRP A 64 8.15 -2.25 3.99
CA TRP A 64 9.60 -2.33 3.81
C TRP A 64 10.02 -3.73 3.35
N VAL A 65 9.51 -4.78 4.00
CA VAL A 65 9.79 -6.16 3.60
C VAL A 65 9.21 -6.48 2.22
N LEU A 66 8.04 -5.95 1.84
CA LEU A 66 7.43 -6.22 0.53
C LEU A 66 8.12 -5.49 -0.62
N LEU A 67 8.57 -4.25 -0.40
CA LEU A 67 9.08 -3.35 -1.43
C LEU A 67 10.62 -3.18 -1.43
N ASP A 68 11.32 -3.89 -0.55
CA ASP A 68 12.78 -3.86 -0.40
C ASP A 68 13.33 -2.48 0.03
N GLY A 69 12.61 -1.84 0.95
CA GLY A 69 12.94 -0.51 1.45
C GLY A 69 11.98 0.56 0.94
N VAL A 70 11.39 1.31 1.88
CA VAL A 70 10.43 2.38 1.57
C VAL A 70 10.61 3.57 2.50
N GLY A 71 10.73 4.76 1.90
CA GLY A 71 10.67 6.04 2.62
C GLY A 71 9.23 6.50 2.85
N ASP A 72 9.07 7.72 3.35
CA ASP A 72 7.77 8.31 3.70
C ASP A 72 6.79 8.30 2.52
N ASP A 73 7.16 8.88 1.36
CA ASP A 73 6.30 8.99 0.17
C ASP A 73 5.82 7.61 -0.32
N ALA A 74 6.73 6.65 -0.44
CA ALA A 74 6.39 5.29 -0.84
C ALA A 74 5.51 4.58 0.20
N PHE A 75 5.64 4.92 1.48
CA PHE A 75 4.76 4.40 2.52
C PHE A 75 3.36 5.01 2.47
N GLU A 76 3.22 6.28 2.05
CA GLU A 76 1.91 6.88 1.75
C GLU A 76 1.22 6.12 0.62
N ASN A 77 1.94 5.90 -0.49
CA ASN A 77 1.44 5.14 -1.63
C ASN A 77 1.03 3.71 -1.24
N PHE A 78 1.83 3.05 -0.40
CA PHE A 78 1.51 1.71 0.10
C PHE A 78 0.24 1.69 0.95
N ARG A 79 -0.01 2.73 1.77
CA ARG A 79 -1.25 2.83 2.57
C ARG A 79 -2.47 3.01 1.65
N CYS A 80 -2.37 3.83 0.61
CA CYS A 80 -3.42 3.95 -0.41
C CYS A 80 -3.68 2.61 -1.11
N TRP A 81 -2.61 1.91 -1.52
CA TRP A 81 -2.71 0.57 -2.11
C TRP A 81 -3.38 -0.43 -1.17
N LEU A 82 -3.00 -0.43 0.12
CA LEU A 82 -3.56 -1.33 1.13
C LEU A 82 -5.06 -1.13 1.31
N ILE A 83 -5.54 0.11 1.29
CA ILE A 83 -6.98 0.43 1.28
C ILE A 83 -7.62 -0.12 0.00
N GLY A 84 -6.98 0.11 -1.16
CA GLY A 84 -7.40 -0.41 -2.45
C GLY A 84 -7.54 -1.93 -2.51
N ARG A 85 -6.77 -2.68 -1.71
CA ARG A 85 -6.88 -4.16 -1.58
C ARG A 85 -8.15 -4.64 -0.89
N GLY A 86 -8.96 -3.72 -0.36
CA GLY A 86 -10.26 -4.01 0.22
C GLY A 86 -10.20 -4.45 1.67
N ARG A 87 -11.39 -4.59 2.26
CA ARG A 87 -11.57 -4.72 3.72
C ARG A 87 -10.77 -5.86 4.33
N ARG A 88 -10.80 -7.03 3.70
CA ARG A 88 -10.17 -8.25 4.24
C ARG A 88 -8.66 -8.07 4.37
N VAL A 89 -8.02 -7.51 3.36
CA VAL A 89 -6.57 -7.30 3.36
C VAL A 89 -6.22 -6.17 4.33
N PHE A 90 -6.91 -5.03 4.22
CA PHE A 90 -6.68 -3.87 5.08
C PHE A 90 -6.81 -4.20 6.58
N GLU A 91 -7.95 -4.72 7.03
CA GLU A 91 -8.17 -5.02 8.44
C GLU A 91 -7.31 -6.20 8.91
N GLY A 92 -7.02 -7.16 8.03
CA GLY A 92 -6.10 -8.27 8.31
C GLY A 92 -4.69 -7.77 8.59
N THR A 93 -4.18 -6.84 7.78
CA THR A 93 -2.87 -6.20 7.98
C THR A 93 -2.84 -5.38 9.27
N LEU A 94 -3.89 -4.62 9.57
CA LEU A 94 -3.93 -3.84 10.82
C LEU A 94 -3.99 -4.74 12.07
N HIS A 95 -4.55 -5.94 11.94
CA HIS A 95 -4.55 -6.93 13.01
C HIS A 95 -3.16 -7.57 13.18
N GLU A 96 -2.55 -8.00 12.07
CA GLU A 96 -1.27 -8.68 12.05
C GLU A 96 -0.56 -8.41 10.71
N PRO A 97 0.40 -7.47 10.62
CA PRO A 97 0.98 -7.09 9.33
C PRO A 97 1.72 -8.24 8.61
N ASP A 98 2.32 -9.18 9.36
CA ASP A 98 2.94 -10.39 8.79
C ASP A 98 1.93 -11.31 8.07
N ALA A 99 0.63 -11.18 8.35
CA ALA A 99 -0.41 -11.95 7.67
C ALA A 99 -0.59 -11.54 6.19
N LEU A 100 -0.01 -10.42 5.73
CA LEU A 100 0.08 -10.09 4.31
C LEU A 100 0.71 -11.23 3.49
N ALA A 101 1.59 -12.03 4.10
CA ALA A 101 2.17 -13.22 3.49
C ALA A 101 1.15 -14.30 3.12
N GLU A 102 -0.08 -14.24 3.63
CA GLU A 102 -1.17 -15.18 3.32
C GLU A 102 -2.38 -14.47 2.68
N LEU A 103 -2.59 -13.20 3.00
CA LEU A 103 -3.69 -12.40 2.46
C LEU A 103 -3.47 -12.00 1.00
N LEU A 104 -2.21 -11.92 0.56
CA LEU A 104 -1.87 -11.61 -0.82
C LEU A 104 -1.70 -12.90 -1.63
N ASP A 105 -2.43 -13.03 -2.73
CA ASP A 105 -2.23 -14.13 -3.68
C ASP A 105 -0.89 -13.97 -4.42
N ALA A 106 -0.56 -12.75 -4.81
CA ALA A 106 0.71 -12.35 -5.42
C ALA A 106 1.06 -10.91 -5.03
N PHE A 107 2.33 -10.53 -5.23
CA PHE A 107 2.83 -9.17 -5.06
C PHE A 107 3.92 -8.91 -6.11
N ASP A 108 3.73 -7.91 -6.96
CA ASP A 108 4.70 -7.42 -7.94
C ASP A 108 5.19 -6.04 -7.49
N GLU A 109 6.40 -5.96 -6.93
CA GLU A 109 7.00 -4.73 -6.38
C GLU A 109 7.07 -3.55 -7.36
N ARG A 110 6.89 -3.78 -8.67
CA ARG A 110 6.87 -2.71 -9.70
C ARG A 110 5.51 -2.07 -9.90
N ARG A 111 4.46 -2.69 -9.36
CA ARG A 111 3.06 -2.29 -9.57
C ARG A 111 2.30 -2.22 -8.25
N ASP A 112 2.40 -3.27 -7.45
CA ASP A 112 1.78 -3.33 -6.15
C ASP A 112 2.52 -2.43 -5.15
N GLY A 113 1.77 -1.79 -4.25
CA GLY A 113 2.30 -0.83 -3.29
C GLY A 113 2.35 0.61 -3.80
N GLU A 114 2.20 0.83 -5.11
CA GLU A 114 2.15 2.16 -5.72
C GLU A 114 0.72 2.48 -6.17
N ALA A 115 -0.01 3.25 -5.36
CA ALA A 115 -1.41 3.60 -5.67
C ALA A 115 -1.84 4.95 -5.10
N GLU A 116 -0.97 5.97 -5.23
CA GLU A 116 -1.23 7.34 -4.77
C GLU A 116 -2.59 7.86 -5.26
N ASP A 117 -2.90 7.64 -6.54
CA ASP A 117 -4.14 8.10 -7.20
C ASP A 117 -5.42 7.60 -6.54
N LEU A 118 -5.40 6.46 -5.84
CA LEU A 118 -6.55 6.01 -5.05
C LEU A 118 -6.89 6.97 -3.90
N GLY A 119 -5.87 7.63 -3.34
CA GLY A 119 -6.04 8.66 -2.31
C GLY A 119 -6.69 9.93 -2.84
N TYR A 120 -6.42 10.30 -4.10
CA TYR A 120 -7.01 11.47 -4.72
C TYR A 120 -8.38 11.23 -5.34
N ALA A 121 -8.79 9.97 -5.54
CA ALA A 121 -10.01 9.64 -6.29
C ALA A 121 -11.29 10.36 -5.81
N ALA A 122 -11.43 10.58 -4.49
CA ALA A 122 -12.57 11.30 -3.93
C ALA A 122 -12.51 12.82 -4.20
N PHE A 123 -11.32 13.39 -4.15
CA PHE A 123 -11.07 14.80 -4.45
C PHE A 123 -11.34 15.07 -5.92
N ASP A 124 -10.78 14.24 -6.81
CA ASP A 124 -10.98 14.34 -8.26
C ASP A 124 -12.46 14.20 -8.64
N ALA A 125 -13.15 13.20 -8.08
CA ALA A 125 -14.57 13.00 -8.35
C ALA A 125 -15.43 14.18 -7.87
N TYR A 126 -15.10 14.76 -6.71
CA TYR A 126 -15.82 15.91 -6.18
C TYR A 126 -15.60 17.17 -7.04
N GLU A 127 -14.36 17.41 -7.48
CA GLU A 127 -14.04 18.51 -8.38
C GLU A 127 -14.77 18.35 -9.73
N LEU A 128 -14.80 17.14 -10.29
CA LEU A 128 -15.54 16.86 -11.53
C LEU A 128 -17.05 17.09 -11.40
N LEU A 129 -17.63 16.78 -10.23
CA LEU A 129 -19.06 16.93 -9.96
C LEU A 129 -19.48 18.39 -9.73
N THR A 130 -18.63 19.16 -9.07
CA THR A 130 -19.02 20.46 -8.50
C THR A 130 -18.29 21.64 -9.14
N GLY A 131 -17.09 21.42 -9.66
CA GLY A 131 -16.13 22.45 -10.06
C GLY A 131 -15.40 23.12 -8.90
N ASP A 132 -15.55 22.61 -7.67
CA ASP A 132 -14.95 23.14 -6.44
C ASP A 132 -14.08 22.07 -5.75
N GLU A 133 -13.22 22.51 -4.82
CA GLU A 133 -12.42 21.61 -3.98
C GLU A 133 -13.29 20.85 -2.96
N LEU A 134 -12.89 19.62 -2.62
CA LEU A 134 -13.52 18.82 -1.58
C LEU A 134 -13.48 19.59 -0.24
N PRO A 135 -14.61 19.73 0.47
CA PRO A 135 -14.63 20.44 1.75
C PRO A 135 -13.87 19.69 2.83
N GLU A 136 -13.48 20.40 3.89
CA GLU A 136 -12.88 19.80 5.08
C GLU A 136 -13.74 18.66 5.64
N LEU A 137 -13.09 17.52 5.90
CA LEU A 137 -13.78 16.28 6.26
C LEU A 137 -14.21 16.21 7.73
N GLY A 138 -13.69 17.12 8.57
CA GLY A 138 -13.95 17.13 10.02
C GLY A 138 -13.29 15.96 10.77
N LEU A 139 -12.23 15.37 10.19
CA LEU A 139 -11.43 14.32 10.81
C LEU A 139 -10.37 14.93 11.75
N PRO A 140 -9.94 14.19 12.79
CA PRO A 140 -8.83 14.65 13.61
C PRO A 140 -7.54 14.73 12.80
N GLU A 141 -6.66 15.66 13.19
CA GLU A 141 -5.31 15.74 12.64
C GLU A 141 -4.57 14.41 12.79
N PRO A 142 -3.86 13.94 11.74
CA PRO A 142 -3.04 12.75 11.84
C PRO A 142 -1.93 12.94 12.88
N PRO A 143 -1.44 11.85 13.51
CA PRO A 143 -0.29 11.95 14.40
C PRO A 143 0.96 12.37 13.60
N ALA A 144 1.87 13.09 14.25
CA ALA A 144 3.11 13.56 13.60
C ALA A 144 4.07 12.41 13.23
N GLU A 145 3.94 11.26 13.89
CA GLU A 145 4.76 10.07 13.67
C GLU A 145 3.85 8.83 13.59
N PRO A 146 4.31 7.75 12.94
CA PRO A 146 3.57 6.50 12.91
C PRO A 146 3.31 5.98 14.33
N LEU A 147 2.13 5.39 14.53
CA LEU A 147 1.78 4.80 15.81
C LEU A 147 2.52 3.48 16.05
N GLY A 148 2.77 3.16 17.33
CA GLY A 148 3.42 1.92 17.75
C GLY A 148 4.89 2.12 18.08
N THR A 149 5.67 1.04 17.98
CA THR A 149 7.11 1.05 18.27
C THR A 149 7.90 1.05 16.96
N PRO A 150 8.83 2.00 16.76
CA PRO A 150 9.71 1.99 15.60
C PRO A 150 10.47 0.68 15.48
N LEU A 151 10.65 0.23 14.24
CA LEU A 151 11.47 -0.92 13.89
C LEU A 151 12.78 -0.43 13.28
N ASP A 152 13.85 -1.18 13.53
CA ASP A 152 15.12 -0.96 12.82
C ASP A 152 15.01 -1.58 11.43
N PHE A 153 14.63 -0.76 10.45
CA PHE A 153 14.44 -1.18 9.07
C PHE A 153 15.76 -1.55 8.37
N GLU A 154 16.91 -1.07 8.87
CA GLU A 154 18.23 -1.38 8.32
C GLU A 154 18.83 -2.68 8.87
N ASP A 155 18.14 -3.34 9.83
CA ASP A 155 18.51 -4.66 10.35
C ASP A 155 17.64 -5.78 9.73
N PRO A 156 18.13 -6.48 8.70
CA PRO A 156 17.46 -7.65 8.12
C PRO A 156 17.08 -8.73 9.13
N ALA A 157 17.86 -8.92 10.20
CA ALA A 157 17.57 -9.94 11.20
C ALA A 157 16.39 -9.51 12.09
N ALA A 158 16.30 -8.22 12.44
CA ALA A 158 15.16 -7.66 13.14
C ALA A 158 13.87 -7.77 12.30
N LEU A 159 13.94 -7.40 11.01
CA LEU A 159 12.82 -7.55 10.08
C LEU A 159 12.39 -9.00 9.89
N ALA A 160 13.34 -9.93 9.72
CA ALA A 160 13.04 -11.36 9.61
C ALA A 160 12.40 -11.92 10.87
N ALA A 161 12.77 -11.41 12.06
CA ALA A 161 12.18 -11.82 13.32
C ALA A 161 10.77 -11.22 13.54
N ALA A 162 10.55 -9.98 13.09
CA ALA A 162 9.26 -9.30 13.20
C ALA A 162 8.23 -9.81 12.17
N TYR A 163 8.68 -10.16 10.96
CA TYR A 163 7.84 -10.57 9.83
C TYR A 163 8.29 -11.92 9.24
N PRO A 164 8.27 -13.01 10.03
CA PRO A 164 8.82 -14.28 9.60
C PRO A 164 8.14 -14.86 8.35
N ARG A 165 6.83 -14.66 8.16
CA ARG A 165 6.11 -15.19 6.99
C ARG A 165 6.36 -14.35 5.75
N LEU A 166 6.31 -13.02 5.87
CA LEU A 166 6.64 -12.12 4.75
C LEU A 166 8.09 -12.33 4.30
N TRP A 167 9.02 -12.39 5.27
CA TRP A 167 10.44 -12.61 4.99
C TRP A 167 10.68 -13.93 4.26
N ALA A 168 10.10 -15.02 4.76
CA ALA A 168 10.24 -16.34 4.14
C ALA A 168 9.66 -16.37 2.71
N ARG A 169 8.56 -15.65 2.46
CA ARG A 169 7.88 -15.65 1.16
C ARG A 169 8.55 -14.74 0.13
N PHE A 170 9.00 -13.54 0.54
CA PHE A 170 9.43 -12.49 -0.39
C PHE A 170 10.94 -12.22 -0.36
N ARG A 171 11.68 -12.59 0.70
CA ARG A 171 13.12 -12.30 0.85
C ARG A 171 14.04 -13.53 0.91
N ALA A 172 13.49 -14.73 1.06
CA ALA A 172 14.28 -15.95 1.24
C ALA A 172 15.18 -16.32 0.04
N GLN A 173 14.94 -15.80 -1.17
CA GLN A 173 15.80 -16.06 -2.34
C GLN A 173 17.02 -15.14 -2.42
N GLU A 174 17.05 -14.03 -1.68
CA GLU A 174 18.14 -13.05 -1.68
C GLU A 174 19.21 -13.35 -0.62
N ALA A 175 18.87 -14.17 0.39
CA ALA A 175 19.78 -14.63 1.44
C ALA A 175 20.75 -15.76 1.01
N GLY A 176 20.71 -16.19 -0.25
CA GLY A 176 21.69 -17.13 -0.80
C GLY A 176 23.03 -16.44 -1.13
N PRO A 177 24.19 -17.13 -1.01
CA PRO A 177 25.46 -16.51 -1.38
C PRO A 177 25.41 -16.05 -2.83
N ARG A 178 25.64 -14.74 -3.06
CA ARG A 178 25.83 -14.18 -4.40
C ARG A 178 26.83 -15.07 -5.15
N PRO A 179 26.52 -15.54 -6.38
CA PRO A 179 27.47 -16.34 -7.13
C PRO A 179 28.75 -15.52 -7.26
N ALA A 180 29.88 -16.07 -6.77
CA ALA A 180 31.17 -15.43 -6.89
C ALA A 180 31.37 -15.01 -8.34
N GLU A 181 31.60 -13.70 -8.55
CA GLU A 181 32.11 -13.16 -9.81
C GLU A 181 33.23 -14.09 -10.28
N ARG A 182 32.99 -14.76 -11.40
CA ARG A 182 33.99 -15.63 -12.01
C ARG A 182 35.21 -14.77 -12.28
N ALA A 183 36.23 -14.91 -11.44
CA ALA A 183 37.57 -14.42 -11.72
C ALA A 183 37.94 -14.92 -13.13
N GLY A 184 38.04 -13.98 -14.07
CA GLY A 184 38.52 -14.26 -15.42
C GLY A 184 39.90 -14.94 -15.32
N PRO A 185 40.21 -15.88 -16.23
CA PRO A 185 41.46 -16.62 -16.14
C PRO A 185 42.64 -15.65 -16.22
N ALA A 186 43.53 -15.76 -15.22
CA ALA A 186 44.81 -15.10 -15.20
C ALA A 186 45.53 -15.35 -16.53
N GLY A 187 45.92 -14.27 -17.21
CA GLY A 187 46.68 -14.34 -18.46
C GLY A 187 47.98 -15.11 -18.25
N GLU A 188 48.23 -16.06 -19.15
CA GLU A 188 49.53 -16.73 -19.28
C GLU A 188 50.63 -15.71 -19.63
N PRO A 189 51.86 -15.90 -19.13
CA PRO A 189 52.99 -15.07 -19.53
C PRO A 189 53.52 -15.54 -20.88
N GLY A 190 53.42 -14.67 -21.90
CA GLY A 190 54.02 -14.90 -23.21
C GLY A 190 55.41 -14.29 -23.31
N ALA A 191 56.40 -15.19 -23.44
CA ALA A 191 57.71 -15.09 -24.10
C ALA A 191 58.68 -13.94 -23.76
#